data_AF-A0AA86NFX1-F1
#
_entry.id   AF-A0AA86NFX1-F1
#
_cell.length_a   1.000
_cell.length_b   1.000
_cell.length_c   1.000
_cell.angle_alpha   90.00
_cell.angle_beta   90.00
_cell.angle_gamma   90.00
#
_symmetry.space_group_name_H-M   'P 1'
#
loop_
_entity.id
_entity.type
_entity.pdbx_description
1 polymer ?
#
loop_
_entity_poly.entity_id
_entity_poly.type
_entity_poly.pdbx_seq_one_letter_code
_entity_poly.pdbx_strand_id
1 'polypeptide(L)'
;MSEEQIEKLVSQYKYEILNKAIRISDNQTIRTVTFVEQLEASKLILSECYRIQLIRLPTNIIDLVLSYCNISDISGLKSMLWLQKLVITNNPISNISDLQYLLNLTSLTVNTSNLVDIQYLKPLLNLKELELSENNIFNISVLQYLTGLQKLNLRKNQIVDVSVLKYLKNLTDLNLNFNKIADISPIYNLVRLTELQLCCNSVKSTSVFRKLTNLTLLNLAQTDLVDIGSISSLVNLECVNLERNVIIFIEPLLNLKNIQELNLEYNCILDPKYYKKLHISEQYQKEPTNEQIKLGRKLIFVHKSLNIFEQVINKRITYIKKTTDYKTQMNKLVRKLDKHLNKGWGKAGLLMERINIVDQSYLQ
;
A
#
# COMPACT_ATOMS: atom_id res chain seq x y z
N MET A 1 21.46 18.01 50.21
CA MET A 1 21.07 18.48 48.87
C MET A 1 19.74 19.19 49.00
N SER A 2 19.57 20.36 48.39
CA SER A 2 18.26 21.00 48.29
C SER A 2 17.33 20.20 47.38
N GLU A 3 16.03 20.39 47.52
CA GLU A 3 15.00 19.77 46.67
C GLU A 3 15.26 20.05 45.18
N GLU A 4 15.66 21.28 44.85
CA GLU A 4 16.09 21.69 43.51
C GLU A 4 17.33 20.93 43.01
N GLN A 5 18.30 20.62 43.88
CA GLN A 5 19.46 19.80 43.51
C GLN A 5 19.07 18.34 43.26
N ILE A 6 18.13 17.81 44.04
CA ILE A 6 17.57 16.46 43.83
C ILE A 6 16.82 16.41 42.50
N GLU A 7 15.95 17.38 42.21
CA GLU A 7 15.21 17.44 40.94
C GLU A 7 16.12 17.54 39.72
N LYS A 8 17.20 18.33 39.82
CA LYS A 8 18.18 18.50 38.75
C LYS A 8 18.99 17.23 38.52
N LEU A 9 19.42 16.56 39.59
CA LEU A 9 20.10 15.26 39.52
C LEU A 9 19.18 14.16 38.99
N VAL A 10 17.94 14.09 39.44
CA VAL A 10 16.93 13.15 38.95
C VAL A 10 16.65 13.41 37.46
N SER A 11 16.52 14.68 37.05
CA SER A 11 16.33 15.05 35.64
C SER A 11 17.52 14.69 34.77
N GLN A 12 18.74 14.93 35.26
CA GLN A 12 19.98 14.59 34.56
C GLN A 12 20.18 13.07 34.45
N TYR A 13 19.95 12.33 35.53
CA TYR A 13 20.05 10.88 35.56
C TYR A 13 18.98 10.21 34.70
N LYS A 14 17.75 10.74 34.74
CA LYS A 14 16.67 10.36 33.82
C LYS A 14 17.09 10.62 32.38
N TYR A 15 17.73 11.75 32.08
CA TYR A 15 18.24 12.06 30.75
C TYR A 15 19.36 11.11 30.29
N GLU A 16 20.29 10.74 31.18
CA GLU A 16 21.35 9.76 30.87
C GLU A 16 20.78 8.37 30.59
N ILE A 17 19.84 7.89 31.41
CA ILE A 17 19.14 6.61 31.18
C ILE A 17 18.30 6.65 29.90
N LEU A 18 17.59 7.76 29.63
CA LEU A 18 16.80 7.99 28.42
C LEU A 18 17.63 7.98 27.13
N ASN A 19 18.95 8.14 27.23
CA ASN A 19 19.84 8.10 26.06
C ASN A 19 20.70 6.83 25.98
N LYS A 20 20.62 5.94 26.97
CA LYS A 20 21.40 4.70 27.00
C LYS A 20 20.73 3.63 26.14
N ALA A 21 21.34 3.35 24.99
CA ALA A 21 20.95 2.28 24.08
C ALA A 21 21.88 1.07 24.21
N ILE A 22 21.31 -0.11 24.34
CA ILE A 22 22.06 -1.37 24.40
C ILE A 22 21.71 -2.22 23.19
N ARG A 23 22.74 -2.78 22.54
CA ARG A 23 22.60 -3.69 21.41
C ARG A 23 23.26 -5.02 21.71
N ILE A 24 22.53 -6.10 21.51
CA ILE A 24 23.01 -7.48 21.65
C ILE A 24 22.66 -8.21 20.35
N SER A 25 23.65 -8.78 19.69
CA SER A 25 23.50 -9.37 18.34
C SER A 25 24.01 -10.81 18.21
N ASP A 26 24.30 -11.50 19.32
CA ASP A 26 24.70 -12.89 19.27
C ASP A 26 24.20 -13.72 20.47
N ASN A 27 24.12 -15.03 20.26
CA ASN A 27 23.75 -16.03 21.27
C ASN A 27 24.80 -16.21 22.38
N GLN A 28 26.06 -15.80 22.15
CA GLN A 28 27.13 -16.04 23.12
C GLN A 28 26.98 -15.13 24.35
N THR A 29 26.46 -13.92 24.14
CA THR A 29 26.21 -12.94 25.20
C THR A 29 25.01 -13.32 26.11
N ILE A 30 24.16 -14.28 25.69
CA ILE A 30 22.91 -14.65 26.41
C ILE A 30 23.11 -15.85 27.34
N ARG A 31 24.29 -16.51 27.37
CA ARG A 31 24.55 -17.53 28.41
C ARG A 31 24.60 -16.94 29.84
N THR A 32 24.56 -15.61 29.98
CA THR A 32 24.67 -14.86 31.25
C THR A 32 23.41 -14.02 31.60
N VAL A 33 22.19 -14.49 31.26
CA VAL A 33 20.88 -13.79 31.49
C VAL A 33 20.61 -13.32 32.94
N THR A 34 21.50 -13.54 33.89
CA THR A 34 21.45 -12.94 35.24
C THR A 34 21.66 -11.42 35.27
N PHE A 35 22.16 -10.77 34.21
CA PHE A 35 22.48 -9.32 34.23
C PHE A 35 21.54 -8.42 33.42
N VAL A 36 20.61 -8.97 32.63
CA VAL A 36 19.74 -8.16 31.75
C VAL A 36 18.73 -7.32 32.53
N GLU A 37 18.25 -7.84 33.68
CA GLU A 37 17.34 -7.14 34.61
C GLU A 37 17.97 -5.89 35.23
N GLN A 38 19.31 -5.81 35.27
CA GLN A 38 20.08 -4.68 35.82
C GLN A 38 20.43 -3.63 34.75
N LEU A 39 20.00 -3.83 33.50
CA LEU A 39 20.29 -2.88 32.44
C LEU A 39 19.44 -1.62 32.62
N GLU A 40 20.11 -0.55 33.00
CA GLU A 40 19.57 0.80 32.88
C GLU A 40 19.67 1.24 31.42
N ALA A 41 18.66 0.89 30.62
CA ALA A 41 18.54 1.30 29.23
C ALA A 41 17.10 1.66 28.88
N SER A 42 16.93 2.81 28.24
CA SER A 42 15.65 3.21 27.64
C SER A 42 15.46 2.57 26.26
N LYS A 43 16.55 2.17 25.59
CA LYS A 43 16.51 1.49 24.30
C LYS A 43 17.26 0.17 24.34
N LEU A 44 16.59 -0.91 23.95
CA LEU A 44 17.18 -2.24 23.88
C LEU A 44 16.97 -2.83 22.48
N ILE A 45 18.06 -3.21 21.84
CA ILE A 45 18.08 -3.84 20.51
C ILE A 45 18.64 -5.24 20.65
N LEU A 46 17.80 -6.24 20.37
CA LEU A 46 18.15 -7.65 20.41
C LEU A 46 18.02 -8.21 18.99
N SER A 47 19.08 -8.82 18.50
CA SER A 47 19.13 -9.43 17.17
C SER A 47 19.76 -10.81 17.25
N GLU A 48 19.18 -11.82 16.61
CA GLU A 48 19.74 -13.19 16.59
C GLU A 48 19.93 -13.78 18.01
N CYS A 49 18.99 -13.44 18.90
CA CYS A 49 19.03 -13.76 20.32
C CYS A 49 17.99 -14.83 20.68
N TYR A 50 18.31 -16.10 20.49
CA TYR A 50 17.32 -17.19 20.42
C TYR A 50 16.90 -17.79 21.77
N ARG A 51 17.50 -17.35 22.88
CA ARG A 51 17.24 -17.85 24.24
C ARG A 51 16.61 -16.81 25.17
N ILE A 52 16.13 -15.69 24.61
CA ILE A 52 15.53 -14.62 25.40
C ILE A 52 14.23 -15.09 26.06
N GLN A 53 14.07 -14.72 27.33
CA GLN A 53 12.79 -14.74 28.02
C GLN A 53 12.38 -13.30 28.28
N LEU A 54 11.34 -12.82 27.59
CA LEU A 54 10.92 -11.41 27.66
C LEU A 54 10.52 -10.97 29.07
N ILE A 55 10.06 -11.89 29.91
CA ILE A 55 9.73 -11.62 31.31
C ILE A 55 10.93 -11.19 32.17
N ARG A 56 12.16 -11.46 31.71
CA ARG A 56 13.41 -11.07 32.38
C ARG A 56 14.00 -9.77 31.83
N LEU A 57 13.35 -9.14 30.86
CA LEU A 57 13.81 -7.85 30.35
C LEU A 57 13.35 -6.73 31.30
N PRO A 58 14.14 -5.66 31.43
CA PRO A 58 13.78 -4.54 32.30
C PRO A 58 12.50 -3.86 31.80
N THR A 59 11.60 -3.49 32.72
CA THR A 59 10.26 -2.99 32.39
C THR A 59 10.19 -1.49 32.11
N ASN A 60 11.29 -0.77 32.33
CA ASN A 60 11.43 0.68 32.07
C ASN A 60 11.92 1.00 30.64
N ILE A 61 12.01 -0.02 29.77
CA ILE A 61 12.36 0.18 28.35
C ILE A 61 11.28 1.02 27.66
N ILE A 62 11.72 1.96 26.83
CA ILE A 62 10.90 2.85 26.01
C ILE A 62 10.90 2.40 24.55
N ASP A 63 12.07 2.00 24.04
CA ASP A 63 12.29 1.54 22.68
C ASP A 63 12.83 0.11 22.69
N LEU A 64 12.03 -0.86 22.25
CA LEU A 64 12.43 -2.27 22.16
C LEU A 64 12.47 -2.73 20.72
N VAL A 65 13.59 -3.31 20.30
CA VAL A 65 13.77 -3.94 18.98
C VAL A 65 14.11 -5.41 19.17
N LEU A 66 13.33 -6.30 18.57
CA LEU A 66 13.46 -7.75 18.61
C LEU A 66 13.50 -8.28 17.17
N SER A 67 14.69 -8.61 16.68
CA SER A 67 14.87 -9.08 15.30
C SER A 67 15.46 -10.48 15.25
N TYR A 68 14.89 -11.41 14.50
CA TYR A 68 15.44 -12.77 14.32
C TYR A 68 15.73 -13.51 15.65
N CYS A 69 14.87 -13.33 16.67
CA CYS A 69 15.09 -13.92 18.01
C CYS A 69 14.32 -15.23 18.21
N ASN A 70 13.60 -15.72 17.18
CA ASN A 70 12.73 -16.89 17.25
C ASN A 70 11.71 -16.82 18.41
N ILE A 71 11.22 -15.62 18.70
CA ILE A 71 10.22 -15.38 19.74
C ILE A 71 8.84 -15.73 19.18
N SER A 72 8.09 -16.57 19.90
CA SER A 72 6.68 -16.87 19.61
C SER A 72 5.73 -16.40 20.71
N ASP A 73 6.22 -16.34 21.95
CA ASP A 73 5.50 -15.88 23.14
C ASP A 73 5.97 -14.47 23.52
N ILE A 74 5.04 -13.52 23.49
CA ILE A 74 5.27 -12.12 23.87
C ILE A 74 4.66 -11.74 25.23
N SER A 75 4.22 -12.71 26.04
CA SER A 75 3.54 -12.48 27.31
C SER A 75 4.33 -11.65 28.31
N GLY A 76 5.67 -11.66 28.21
CA GLY A 76 6.55 -10.80 29.00
C GLY A 76 6.43 -9.31 28.69
N LEU A 77 5.88 -8.92 27.52
CA LEU A 77 5.73 -7.51 27.16
C LEU A 77 4.66 -6.80 27.97
N LYS A 78 3.64 -7.50 28.50
CA LYS A 78 2.50 -6.87 29.20
C LYS A 78 2.89 -5.98 30.39
N SER A 79 4.07 -6.20 30.98
CA SER A 79 4.61 -5.40 32.09
C SER A 79 5.45 -4.19 31.64
N MET A 80 5.76 -4.04 30.36
CA MET A 80 6.56 -2.94 29.81
C MET A 80 5.70 -1.70 29.54
N LEU A 81 5.05 -1.17 30.57
CA LEU A 81 4.05 -0.09 30.44
C LEU A 81 4.64 1.25 29.96
N TRP A 82 5.96 1.39 29.96
CA TRP A 82 6.69 2.59 29.50
C TRP A 82 7.02 2.56 28.01
N LEU A 83 6.74 1.44 27.34
CA LEU A 83 7.11 1.24 25.95
C LEU A 83 6.36 2.20 25.03
N GLN A 84 7.12 2.97 24.25
CA GLN A 84 6.61 3.90 23.25
C GLN A 84 6.87 3.41 21.82
N LYS A 85 7.95 2.65 21.62
CA LYS A 85 8.29 2.05 20.33
C LYS A 85 8.61 0.58 20.48
N LEU A 86 7.93 -0.24 19.69
CA LEU A 86 8.15 -1.68 19.64
C LEU A 86 8.37 -2.10 18.19
N VAL A 87 9.54 -2.69 17.92
CA VAL A 87 9.86 -3.29 16.63
C VAL A 87 10.08 -4.77 16.83
N ILE A 88 9.29 -5.59 16.17
CA ILE A 88 9.43 -7.03 16.14
C ILE A 88 9.47 -7.48 14.69
N THR A 89 10.59 -8.05 14.25
CA THR A 89 10.78 -8.43 12.84
C THR A 89 11.36 -9.83 12.75
N ASN A 90 10.81 -10.67 11.87
CA ASN A 90 11.25 -12.05 11.69
C ASN A 90 11.20 -12.86 12.99
N ASN A 91 10.05 -12.87 13.65
CA ASN A 91 9.76 -13.70 14.80
C ASN A 91 8.41 -14.41 14.57
N PRO A 92 8.28 -15.72 14.85
CA PRO A 92 7.06 -16.48 14.59
C PRO A 92 5.93 -16.18 15.58
N ILE A 93 5.46 -14.93 15.63
CA ILE A 93 4.44 -14.43 16.56
C ILE A 93 3.08 -14.44 15.90
N SER A 94 2.24 -15.42 16.25
CA SER A 94 0.86 -15.49 15.77
C SER A 94 -0.14 -14.82 16.71
N ASN A 95 0.18 -14.70 18.00
CA ASN A 95 -0.69 -14.09 19.00
C ASN A 95 -0.07 -12.80 19.55
N ILE A 96 -0.81 -11.69 19.40
CA ILE A 96 -0.42 -10.37 19.88
C ILE A 96 -1.33 -9.82 20.99
N SER A 97 -2.08 -10.67 21.68
CA SER A 97 -3.05 -10.26 22.70
C SER A 97 -2.44 -9.40 23.80
N ASP A 98 -1.19 -9.66 24.18
CA ASP A 98 -0.51 -8.91 25.23
C ASP A 98 -0.15 -7.47 24.84
N LEU A 99 -0.16 -7.15 23.53
CA LEU A 99 0.06 -5.76 23.09
C LEU A 99 -1.06 -4.82 23.55
N GLN A 100 -2.26 -5.34 23.86
CA GLN A 100 -3.40 -4.54 24.29
C GLN A 100 -3.15 -3.74 25.59
N TYR A 101 -2.14 -4.13 26.38
CA TYR A 101 -1.74 -3.47 27.63
C TYR A 101 -0.75 -2.32 27.42
N LEU A 102 -0.15 -2.20 26.23
CA LEU A 102 0.92 -1.24 25.93
C LEU A 102 0.38 0.11 25.46
N LEU A 103 -0.45 0.75 26.30
CA LEU A 103 -1.25 1.93 25.94
C LEU A 103 -0.43 3.18 25.56
N ASN A 104 0.86 3.21 25.91
CA ASN A 104 1.78 4.30 25.59
C ASN A 104 2.47 4.15 24.22
N LEU A 105 2.22 3.07 23.48
CA LEU A 105 2.80 2.88 22.16
C LEU A 105 2.39 3.98 21.18
N THR A 106 3.40 4.56 20.54
CA THR A 106 3.27 5.55 19.47
C THR A 106 3.73 4.99 18.13
N SER A 107 4.65 4.01 18.14
CA SER A 107 5.14 3.32 16.95
C SER A 107 5.18 1.81 17.20
N LEU A 108 4.55 1.04 16.32
CA LEU A 108 4.52 -0.42 16.38
C LEU A 108 4.88 -1.00 15.01
N THR A 109 5.94 -1.80 14.98
CA THR A 109 6.32 -2.61 13.83
C THR A 109 6.26 -4.08 14.22
N VAL A 110 5.45 -4.88 13.53
CA VAL A 110 5.44 -6.35 13.64
C VAL A 110 5.45 -6.95 12.25
N ASN A 111 6.64 -7.07 11.67
CA ASN A 111 6.85 -7.51 10.29
C ASN A 111 7.23 -8.99 10.23
N THR A 112 6.83 -9.68 9.16
CA THR A 112 7.24 -11.07 8.89
C THR A 112 7.01 -12.00 10.09
N SER A 113 5.78 -11.98 10.63
CA SER A 113 5.44 -12.68 11.88
C SER A 113 4.25 -13.66 11.76
N ASN A 114 3.70 -13.86 10.56
CA ASN A 114 2.52 -14.70 10.30
C ASN A 114 1.24 -14.23 11.00
N LEU A 115 1.13 -12.93 11.33
CA LEU A 115 -0.07 -12.39 11.97
C LEU A 115 -1.30 -12.53 11.07
N VAL A 116 -2.43 -12.88 11.68
CA VAL A 116 -3.73 -12.99 11.01
C VAL A 116 -4.73 -12.04 11.66
N ASP A 117 -4.81 -12.08 12.99
CA ASP A 117 -5.73 -11.26 13.79
C ASP A 117 -5.00 -10.12 14.48
N ILE A 118 -5.56 -8.92 14.34
CA ILE A 118 -5.02 -7.68 14.91
C ILE A 118 -6.03 -6.94 15.81
N GLN A 119 -7.13 -7.60 16.21
CA GLN A 119 -8.17 -6.98 17.05
C GLN A 119 -7.64 -6.39 18.38
N TYR A 120 -6.55 -6.96 18.89
CA TYR A 120 -5.90 -6.54 20.13
C TYR A 120 -5.21 -5.17 20.03
N LEU A 121 -5.07 -4.60 18.83
CA LEU A 121 -4.58 -3.23 18.65
C LEU A 121 -5.62 -2.16 19.02
N LYS A 122 -6.90 -2.54 19.21
CA LYS A 122 -8.01 -1.62 19.51
C LYS A 122 -7.72 -0.60 20.62
N PRO A 123 -7.08 -0.95 21.75
CA PRO A 123 -6.82 0.00 22.83
C PRO A 123 -5.67 0.97 22.57
N LEU A 124 -4.87 0.77 21.51
CA LEU A 124 -3.62 1.49 21.26
C LEU A 124 -3.86 2.84 20.57
N LEU A 125 -4.72 3.67 21.16
CA LEU A 125 -5.22 4.92 20.57
C LEU A 125 -4.13 5.98 20.34
N ASN A 126 -2.97 5.83 20.99
CA ASN A 126 -1.82 6.74 20.85
C ASN A 126 -0.94 6.44 19.62
N LEU A 127 -1.17 5.34 18.91
CA LEU A 127 -0.38 4.96 17.74
C LEU A 127 -0.42 6.05 16.65
N LYS A 128 0.77 6.37 16.15
CA LYS A 128 1.03 7.27 15.02
C LYS A 128 1.62 6.51 13.84
N GLU A 129 2.41 5.48 14.10
CA GLU A 129 3.05 4.65 13.09
C GLU A 129 2.71 3.19 13.33
N LEU A 130 2.21 2.50 12.30
CA LEU A 130 1.88 1.09 12.36
C LEU A 130 2.40 0.38 11.11
N GLU A 131 3.31 -0.57 11.31
CA GLU A 131 3.86 -1.41 10.25
C GLU A 131 3.62 -2.89 10.55
N LEU A 132 2.84 -3.55 9.70
CA LEU A 132 2.49 -4.97 9.82
C LEU A 132 2.72 -5.68 8.49
N SER A 133 3.82 -5.35 7.81
CA SER A 133 4.14 -5.88 6.50
C SER A 133 4.56 -7.35 6.52
N GLU A 134 4.30 -8.05 5.42
CA GLU A 134 4.64 -9.46 5.24
C GLU A 134 3.99 -10.38 6.29
N ASN A 135 2.69 -10.19 6.52
CA ASN A 135 1.87 -11.04 7.38
C ASN A 135 0.73 -11.69 6.57
N ASN A 136 -0.22 -12.33 7.27
CA ASN A 136 -1.39 -12.99 6.70
C ASN A 136 -2.69 -12.27 7.07
N ILE A 137 -2.63 -10.95 7.28
CA ILE A 137 -3.77 -10.13 7.71
C ILE A 137 -4.75 -9.99 6.55
N PHE A 138 -6.03 -10.25 6.79
CA PHE A 138 -7.10 -10.03 5.81
C PHE A 138 -8.19 -9.09 6.31
N ASN A 139 -8.36 -8.97 7.64
CA ASN A 139 -9.35 -8.10 8.27
C ASN A 139 -8.64 -6.99 9.05
N ILE A 140 -8.84 -5.75 8.59
CA ILE A 140 -8.28 -4.54 9.21
C ILE A 140 -9.33 -3.67 9.91
N SER A 141 -10.52 -4.21 10.18
CA SER A 141 -11.65 -3.44 10.73
C SER A 141 -11.32 -2.70 12.04
N VAL A 142 -10.42 -3.27 12.85
CA VAL A 142 -9.93 -2.66 14.10
C VAL A 142 -9.30 -1.28 13.89
N LEU A 143 -8.73 -1.01 12.72
CA LEU A 143 -8.03 0.25 12.44
C LEU A 143 -8.98 1.46 12.50
N GLN A 144 -10.30 1.26 12.40
CA GLN A 144 -11.27 2.35 12.53
C GLN A 144 -11.14 3.13 13.86
N TYR A 145 -10.58 2.50 14.91
CA TYR A 145 -10.37 3.14 16.21
C TYR A 145 -9.04 3.92 16.28
N LEU A 146 -8.08 3.63 15.40
CA LEU A 146 -6.73 4.20 15.44
C LEU A 146 -6.64 5.50 14.61
N THR A 147 -7.58 6.42 14.84
CA THR A 147 -7.72 7.67 14.05
C THR A 147 -6.52 8.62 14.14
N GLY A 148 -5.63 8.38 15.10
CA GLY A 148 -4.37 9.10 15.28
C GLY A 148 -3.26 8.70 14.32
N LEU A 149 -3.41 7.61 13.55
CA LEU A 149 -2.39 7.11 12.64
C LEU A 149 -2.02 8.13 11.56
N GLN A 150 -0.72 8.23 11.33
CA GLN A 150 -0.07 9.06 10.32
C GLN A 150 0.64 8.20 9.27
N LYS A 151 1.26 7.10 9.69
CA LYS A 151 1.90 6.13 8.80
C LYS A 151 1.30 4.75 8.97
N LEU A 152 0.92 4.13 7.87
CA LEU A 152 0.37 2.78 7.84
C LEU A 152 1.01 1.95 6.73
N ASN A 153 1.69 0.87 7.12
CA ASN A 153 2.27 -0.10 6.20
C ASN A 153 1.65 -1.48 6.42
N LEU A 154 0.89 -1.94 5.43
CA LEU A 154 0.25 -3.27 5.40
C LEU A 154 0.68 -4.03 4.13
N ARG A 155 1.86 -3.73 3.60
CA ARG A 155 2.42 -4.38 2.41
C ARG A 155 2.46 -5.91 2.57
N LYS A 156 2.19 -6.65 1.48
CA LYS A 156 2.26 -8.12 1.43
C LYS A 156 1.40 -8.74 2.53
N ASN A 157 0.10 -8.52 2.43
CA ASN A 157 -0.93 -9.15 3.25
C ASN A 157 -2.01 -9.74 2.34
N GLN A 158 -3.17 -10.10 2.90
CA GLN A 158 -4.29 -10.69 2.16
C GLN A 158 -5.54 -9.78 2.19
N ILE A 159 -5.34 -8.47 2.25
CA ILE A 159 -6.40 -7.48 2.44
C ILE A 159 -7.18 -7.29 1.13
N VAL A 160 -8.52 -7.29 1.24
CA VAL A 160 -9.44 -7.01 0.13
C VAL A 160 -10.27 -5.75 0.44
N ASP A 161 -10.84 -5.67 1.64
CA ASP A 161 -11.67 -4.54 2.08
C ASP A 161 -10.85 -3.51 2.86
N VAL A 162 -10.85 -2.29 2.34
CA VAL A 162 -10.20 -1.12 2.95
C VAL A 162 -11.19 -0.02 3.37
N SER A 163 -12.47 -0.38 3.52
CA SER A 163 -13.56 0.52 3.90
C SER A 163 -13.28 1.34 5.17
N VAL A 164 -12.50 0.81 6.10
CA VAL A 164 -12.11 1.48 7.35
C VAL A 164 -11.13 2.64 7.17
N LEU A 165 -10.41 2.71 6.05
CA LEU A 165 -9.43 3.77 5.83
C LEU A 165 -10.07 5.16 5.80
N LYS A 166 -11.37 5.27 5.50
CA LYS A 166 -12.13 6.53 5.53
C LYS A 166 -12.11 7.25 6.89
N TYR A 167 -11.81 6.53 7.97
CA TYR A 167 -11.69 7.07 9.32
C TYR A 167 -10.29 7.60 9.65
N LEU A 168 -9.26 7.20 8.89
CA LEU A 168 -7.85 7.49 9.16
C LEU A 168 -7.38 8.80 8.50
N LYS A 169 -8.08 9.90 8.79
CA LYS A 169 -7.89 11.20 8.12
C LYS A 169 -6.52 11.86 8.34
N ASN A 170 -5.76 11.36 9.31
CA ASN A 170 -4.42 11.87 9.64
C ASN A 170 -3.29 11.19 8.85
N LEU A 171 -3.61 10.19 8.02
CA LEU A 171 -2.60 9.50 7.22
C LEU A 171 -1.90 10.45 6.26
N THR A 172 -0.57 10.41 6.32
CA THR A 172 0.36 11.02 5.37
C THR A 172 1.01 9.94 4.50
N ASP A 173 1.25 8.75 5.06
CA ASP A 173 1.97 7.67 4.39
C ASP A 173 1.13 6.39 4.42
N LEU A 174 0.79 5.85 3.25
CA LEU A 174 -0.01 4.63 3.12
C LEU A 174 0.61 3.64 2.15
N ASN A 175 1.04 2.49 2.67
CA ASN A 175 1.59 1.40 1.88
C ASN A 175 0.68 0.16 1.96
N LEU A 176 0.04 -0.15 0.85
CA LEU A 176 -0.87 -1.30 0.66
C LEU A 176 -0.39 -2.21 -0.48
N ASN A 177 0.87 -2.10 -0.90
CA ASN A 177 1.41 -2.90 -1.99
C ASN A 177 1.23 -4.41 -1.73
N PHE A 178 1.07 -5.21 -2.78
CA PHE A 178 0.94 -6.67 -2.70
C PHE A 178 -0.21 -7.10 -1.78
N ASN A 179 -1.42 -6.63 -2.09
CA ASN A 179 -2.67 -7.07 -1.47
C ASN A 179 -3.65 -7.48 -2.58
N LYS A 180 -4.94 -7.61 -2.25
CA LYS A 180 -6.01 -8.01 -3.18
C LYS A 180 -7.09 -6.94 -3.26
N ILE A 181 -6.68 -5.67 -3.21
CA ILE A 181 -7.60 -4.52 -3.13
C ILE A 181 -8.06 -4.14 -4.53
N ALA A 182 -9.37 -3.95 -4.69
CA ALA A 182 -9.97 -3.46 -5.93
C ALA A 182 -10.67 -2.10 -5.76
N ASP A 183 -11.40 -1.92 -4.66
CA ASP A 183 -12.06 -0.66 -4.34
C ASP A 183 -11.19 0.22 -3.44
N ILE A 184 -10.78 1.38 -3.98
CA ILE A 184 -10.04 2.41 -3.26
C ILE A 184 -10.89 3.67 -3.01
N SER A 185 -12.22 3.61 -3.21
CA SER A 185 -13.14 4.70 -2.82
C SER A 185 -12.97 5.20 -1.37
N PRO A 186 -12.60 4.37 -0.37
CA PRO A 186 -12.45 4.84 1.01
C PRO A 186 -11.33 5.87 1.22
N ILE A 187 -10.33 5.93 0.34
CA ILE A 187 -9.21 6.88 0.49
C ILE A 187 -9.51 8.28 -0.09
N TYR A 188 -10.69 8.48 -0.72
CA TYR A 188 -11.04 9.71 -1.44
C TYR A 188 -10.87 11.02 -0.66
N ASN A 189 -11.08 10.99 0.67
CA ASN A 189 -10.97 12.17 1.53
C ASN A 189 -9.71 12.18 2.42
N LEU A 190 -8.72 11.32 2.15
CA LEU A 190 -7.43 11.31 2.86
C LEU A 190 -6.48 12.39 2.29
N VAL A 191 -6.93 13.64 2.33
CA VAL A 191 -6.28 14.79 1.69
C VAL A 191 -4.89 15.13 2.26
N ARG A 192 -4.51 14.52 3.39
CA ARG A 192 -3.18 14.67 4.00
C ARG A 192 -2.14 13.70 3.44
N LEU A 193 -2.55 12.74 2.61
CA LEU A 193 -1.62 11.78 2.00
C LEU A 193 -0.58 12.52 1.15
N THR A 194 0.67 12.21 1.43
CA THR A 194 1.86 12.59 0.66
C THR A 194 2.43 11.39 -0.08
N GLU A 195 2.30 10.18 0.49
CA GLU A 195 2.76 8.94 -0.12
C GLU A 195 1.65 7.89 -0.20
N LEU A 196 1.42 7.37 -1.41
CA LEU A 196 0.47 6.29 -1.64
C LEU A 196 1.09 5.18 -2.50
N GLN A 197 1.11 3.97 -1.94
CA GLN A 197 1.64 2.80 -2.62
C GLN A 197 0.60 1.67 -2.68
N LEU A 198 0.19 1.32 -3.89
CA LEU A 198 -0.87 0.36 -4.23
C LEU A 198 -0.41 -0.68 -5.26
N CYS A 199 0.90 -0.80 -5.51
CA CYS A 199 1.48 -1.73 -6.48
C CYS A 199 1.02 -3.18 -6.22
N CYS A 200 0.81 -3.96 -7.28
CA CYS A 200 0.36 -5.35 -7.19
C CYS A 200 -0.97 -5.49 -6.41
N ASN A 201 -1.99 -4.76 -6.86
CA ASN A 201 -3.39 -4.87 -6.45
C ASN A 201 -4.27 -4.94 -7.72
N SER A 202 -5.60 -4.92 -7.59
CA SER A 202 -6.54 -4.96 -8.72
C SER A 202 -7.31 -3.64 -8.88
N VAL A 203 -6.61 -2.52 -8.75
CA VAL A 203 -7.18 -1.17 -8.75
C VAL A 203 -7.41 -0.69 -10.18
N LYS A 204 -8.65 -0.77 -10.66
CA LYS A 204 -8.99 -0.43 -12.06
C LYS A 204 -9.37 1.03 -12.31
N SER A 205 -9.65 1.81 -11.26
CA SER A 205 -10.10 3.21 -11.38
C SER A 205 -9.27 4.15 -10.53
N THR A 206 -8.85 5.25 -11.15
CA THR A 206 -8.08 6.33 -10.53
C THR A 206 -8.97 7.49 -10.06
N SER A 207 -10.29 7.43 -10.21
CA SER A 207 -11.21 8.56 -9.99
C SER A 207 -11.12 9.19 -8.59
N VAL A 208 -10.61 8.44 -7.61
CA VAL A 208 -10.49 8.88 -6.22
C VAL A 208 -9.36 9.88 -5.97
N PHE A 209 -8.39 9.99 -6.89
CA PHE A 209 -7.20 10.81 -6.68
C PHE A 209 -7.42 12.32 -6.81
N ARG A 210 -8.57 12.75 -7.33
CA ARG A 210 -8.83 14.18 -7.64
C ARG A 210 -8.64 15.15 -6.47
N LYS A 211 -8.74 14.67 -5.22
CA LYS A 211 -8.57 15.46 -4.00
C LYS A 211 -7.22 15.27 -3.30
N LEU A 212 -6.41 14.30 -3.73
CA LEU A 212 -5.17 13.93 -3.05
C LEU A 212 -3.99 14.80 -3.55
N THR A 213 -4.20 16.11 -3.66
CA THR A 213 -3.27 17.03 -4.31
C THR A 213 -1.93 17.20 -3.58
N ASN A 214 -1.83 16.70 -2.35
CA ASN A 214 -0.59 16.71 -1.56
C ASN A 214 0.33 15.50 -1.86
N LEU A 215 -0.10 14.56 -2.71
CA LEU A 215 0.73 13.43 -3.10
C LEU A 215 2.00 13.89 -3.82
N THR A 216 3.14 13.45 -3.31
CA THR A 216 4.46 13.56 -3.92
C THR A 216 4.94 12.22 -4.45
N LEU A 217 4.52 11.10 -3.83
CA LEU A 217 4.83 9.74 -4.27
C LEU A 217 3.55 8.95 -4.56
N LEU A 218 3.46 8.41 -5.77
CA LEU A 218 2.36 7.53 -6.19
C LEU A 218 2.88 6.28 -6.89
N ASN A 219 2.65 5.11 -6.29
CA ASN A 219 2.98 3.83 -6.89
C ASN A 219 1.70 3.01 -7.18
N LEU A 220 1.40 2.82 -8.46
CA LEU A 220 0.29 2.05 -9.00
C LEU A 220 0.77 0.99 -9.99
N ALA A 221 2.02 0.55 -9.87
CA ALA A 221 2.56 -0.48 -10.75
C ALA A 221 1.78 -1.79 -10.63
N GLN A 222 1.52 -2.48 -11.75
CA GLN A 222 0.83 -3.77 -11.74
C GLN A 222 -0.54 -3.69 -11.05
N THR A 223 -1.40 -2.78 -11.51
CA THR A 223 -2.78 -2.60 -11.01
C THR A 223 -3.86 -2.75 -12.08
N ASP A 224 -3.49 -3.17 -13.30
CA ASP A 224 -4.36 -3.31 -14.48
C ASP A 224 -5.00 -1.99 -14.94
N LEU A 225 -4.35 -0.85 -14.69
CA LEU A 225 -4.87 0.46 -15.05
C LEU A 225 -4.89 0.68 -16.56
N VAL A 226 -6.01 1.24 -17.05
CA VAL A 226 -6.16 1.70 -18.45
C VAL A 226 -6.22 3.24 -18.51
N ASP A 227 -6.91 3.85 -17.55
CA ASP A 227 -7.16 5.30 -17.50
C ASP A 227 -6.49 5.96 -16.28
N ILE A 228 -5.68 6.97 -16.56
CA ILE A 228 -4.96 7.78 -15.58
C ILE A 228 -5.42 9.25 -15.59
N GLY A 229 -6.59 9.56 -16.15
CA GLY A 229 -7.10 10.91 -16.33
C GLY A 229 -7.12 11.76 -15.06
N SER A 230 -7.45 11.17 -13.91
CA SER A 230 -7.48 11.87 -12.61
C SER A 230 -6.10 12.20 -12.04
N ILE A 231 -5.03 11.56 -12.53
CA ILE A 231 -3.66 11.86 -12.06
C ILE A 231 -3.24 13.28 -12.49
N SER A 232 -3.87 13.86 -13.51
CA SER A 232 -3.62 15.25 -13.94
C SER A 232 -3.84 16.32 -12.87
N SER A 233 -4.62 16.03 -11.82
CA SER A 233 -4.81 16.97 -10.69
C SER A 233 -3.70 16.90 -9.63
N LEU A 234 -2.82 15.89 -9.69
CA LEU A 234 -1.80 15.63 -8.68
C LEU A 234 -0.51 16.43 -8.97
N VAL A 235 -0.64 17.76 -8.98
CA VAL A 235 0.39 18.68 -9.46
C VAL A 235 1.70 18.66 -8.66
N ASN A 236 1.68 18.12 -7.45
CA ASN A 236 2.84 18.01 -6.57
C ASN A 236 3.60 16.68 -6.71
N LEU A 237 3.22 15.80 -7.65
CA LEU A 237 3.90 14.52 -7.83
C LEU A 237 5.36 14.71 -8.23
N GLU A 238 6.23 13.99 -7.53
CA GLU A 238 7.68 13.93 -7.73
C GLU A 238 8.10 12.53 -8.19
N CYS A 239 7.56 11.47 -7.58
CA CYS A 239 7.84 10.09 -7.94
C CYS A 239 6.55 9.36 -8.35
N VAL A 240 6.51 8.87 -9.58
CA VAL A 240 5.34 8.20 -10.15
C VAL A 240 5.74 6.85 -10.74
N ASN A 241 5.19 5.78 -10.20
CA ASN A 241 5.37 4.44 -10.74
C ASN A 241 4.05 3.89 -11.28
N LEU A 242 3.98 3.73 -12.59
CA LEU A 242 2.85 3.19 -13.35
C LEU A 242 3.25 1.95 -14.16
N GLU A 243 4.37 1.30 -13.81
CA GLU A 243 4.90 0.11 -14.48
C GLU A 243 3.85 -1.00 -14.61
N ARG A 244 3.90 -1.81 -15.68
CA ARG A 244 3.08 -3.02 -15.85
C ARG A 244 1.58 -2.74 -15.72
N ASN A 245 1.10 -1.75 -16.45
CA ASN A 245 -0.33 -1.48 -16.60
C ASN A 245 -0.73 -1.60 -18.09
N VAL A 246 -1.96 -1.24 -18.42
CA VAL A 246 -2.51 -1.27 -19.79
C VAL A 246 -2.73 0.16 -20.30
N ILE A 247 -1.88 1.10 -19.88
CA ILE A 247 -2.02 2.52 -20.20
C ILE A 247 -1.64 2.75 -21.66
N ILE A 248 -2.51 3.47 -22.38
CA ILE A 248 -2.31 3.83 -23.80
C ILE A 248 -1.99 5.33 -23.93
N PHE A 249 -2.67 6.15 -23.11
CA PHE A 249 -2.65 7.61 -23.17
C PHE A 249 -1.95 8.18 -21.94
N ILE A 250 -0.98 9.06 -22.16
CA ILE A 250 -0.16 9.68 -21.11
C ILE A 250 -0.33 11.20 -21.06
N GLU A 251 -1.27 11.75 -21.84
CA GLU A 251 -1.66 13.15 -21.81
C GLU A 251 -1.92 13.71 -20.40
N PRO A 252 -2.52 12.95 -19.45
CA PRO A 252 -2.72 13.41 -18.08
C PRO A 252 -1.42 13.75 -17.33
N LEU A 253 -0.27 13.22 -17.76
CA LEU A 253 1.03 13.44 -17.12
C LEU A 253 1.75 14.70 -17.64
N LEU A 254 1.35 15.25 -18.79
CA LEU A 254 2.11 16.31 -19.48
C LEU A 254 2.24 17.61 -18.68
N ASN A 255 1.27 17.89 -17.80
CA ASN A 255 1.24 19.11 -16.99
C ASN A 255 1.87 18.95 -15.60
N LEU A 256 2.36 17.76 -15.26
CA LEU A 256 2.96 17.46 -13.96
C LEU A 256 4.45 17.83 -14.00
N LYS A 257 4.75 19.08 -13.62
CA LYS A 257 6.09 19.68 -13.79
C LYS A 257 7.10 19.28 -12.73
N ASN A 258 6.64 18.75 -11.59
CA ASN A 258 7.50 18.40 -10.46
C ASN A 258 8.01 16.96 -10.52
N ILE A 259 7.62 16.18 -11.54
CA ILE A 259 8.02 14.78 -11.66
C ILE A 259 9.54 14.70 -11.88
N GLN A 260 10.21 14.04 -10.94
CA GLN A 260 11.63 13.73 -10.97
C GLN A 260 11.85 12.29 -11.42
N GLU A 261 10.99 11.37 -10.99
CA GLU A 261 11.06 9.95 -11.29
C GLU A 261 9.74 9.46 -11.91
N LEU A 262 9.80 8.88 -13.11
CA LEU A 262 8.63 8.30 -13.78
C LEU A 262 8.95 6.93 -14.35
N ASN A 263 8.24 5.91 -13.86
CA ASN A 263 8.28 4.58 -14.44
C ASN A 263 6.98 4.27 -15.19
N LEU A 264 7.10 4.10 -16.51
CA LEU A 264 6.02 3.71 -17.42
C LEU A 264 6.31 2.37 -18.13
N GLU A 265 7.34 1.62 -17.71
CA GLU A 265 7.71 0.39 -18.40
C GLU A 265 6.55 -0.61 -18.42
N TYR A 266 6.52 -1.48 -19.43
CA TYR A 266 5.51 -2.52 -19.57
C TYR A 266 4.07 -1.99 -19.64
N ASN A 267 3.89 -0.83 -20.29
CA ASN A 267 2.59 -0.30 -20.70
C ASN A 267 2.37 -0.42 -22.22
N CYS A 268 1.20 0.01 -22.68
CA CYS A 268 0.76 -0.09 -24.08
C CYS A 268 0.85 1.26 -24.82
N ILE A 269 1.84 2.09 -24.48
CA ILE A 269 1.86 3.52 -24.82
C ILE A 269 1.98 3.75 -26.33
N LEU A 270 1.13 4.66 -26.82
CA LEU A 270 0.80 4.86 -28.23
C LEU A 270 1.96 5.36 -29.10
N ASP A 271 2.73 6.32 -28.59
CA ASP A 271 3.72 7.03 -29.37
C ASP A 271 4.84 7.60 -28.49
N PRO A 272 6.10 7.16 -28.70
CA PRO A 272 7.26 7.69 -27.98
C PRO A 272 7.39 9.22 -28.05
N LYS A 273 6.78 9.91 -29.03
CA LYS A 273 6.83 11.38 -29.09
C LYS A 273 6.24 12.07 -27.86
N TYR A 274 5.30 11.42 -27.15
CA TYR A 274 4.73 11.98 -25.93
C TYR A 274 5.73 11.92 -24.76
N TYR A 275 6.68 10.98 -24.78
CA TYR A 275 7.77 10.96 -23.80
C TYR A 275 8.65 12.20 -23.92
N LYS A 276 8.95 12.63 -25.15
CA LYS A 276 9.71 13.87 -25.42
C LYS A 276 9.01 15.15 -24.94
N LYS A 277 7.72 15.08 -24.61
CA LYS A 277 6.94 16.21 -24.07
C LYS A 277 6.85 16.20 -22.55
N LEU A 278 7.34 15.14 -21.90
CA LEU A 278 7.40 15.09 -20.44
C LEU A 278 8.56 15.97 -19.96
N HIS A 279 8.32 16.75 -18.91
CA HIS A 279 9.31 17.61 -18.29
C HIS A 279 10.23 16.83 -17.33
N ILE A 280 10.88 15.77 -17.81
CA ILE A 280 11.66 14.84 -16.99
C ILE A 280 13.05 14.68 -17.60
N SER A 281 14.10 14.62 -16.77
CA SER A 281 15.46 14.41 -17.29
C SER A 281 15.62 13.01 -17.88
N GLU A 282 16.35 12.89 -18.99
CA GLU A 282 16.51 11.63 -19.75
C GLU A 282 17.02 10.45 -18.90
N GLN A 283 17.83 10.68 -17.86
CA GLN A 283 18.31 9.63 -16.95
C GLN A 283 17.20 8.95 -16.12
N TYR A 284 16.05 9.60 -15.95
CA TYR A 284 14.90 9.07 -15.21
C TYR A 284 13.74 8.70 -16.13
N GLN A 285 13.97 8.74 -17.44
CA GLN A 285 13.01 8.34 -18.45
C GLN A 285 13.49 7.05 -19.13
N LYS A 286 12.92 5.92 -18.72
CA LYS A 286 13.15 4.66 -19.44
C LYS A 286 12.16 4.57 -20.60
N GLU A 287 12.67 4.70 -21.83
CA GLU A 287 11.86 4.61 -23.04
C GLU A 287 11.23 3.22 -23.23
N PRO A 288 10.04 3.13 -23.84
CA PRO A 288 9.39 1.86 -24.12
C PRO A 288 10.14 1.08 -25.20
N THR A 289 10.23 -0.24 -25.04
CA THR A 289 10.89 -1.13 -26.00
C THR A 289 10.12 -1.18 -27.33
N ASN A 290 10.82 -1.55 -28.42
CA ASN A 290 10.19 -1.70 -29.74
C ASN A 290 9.01 -2.69 -29.76
N GLU A 291 9.05 -3.74 -28.93
CA GLU A 291 7.95 -4.67 -28.75
C GLU A 291 6.73 -4.02 -28.08
N GLN A 292 6.95 -3.18 -27.06
CA GLN A 292 5.90 -2.41 -26.40
C GLN A 292 5.22 -1.44 -27.37
N ILE A 293 5.99 -0.74 -28.21
CA ILE A 293 5.45 0.13 -29.26
C ILE A 293 4.59 -0.66 -30.26
N LYS A 294 5.05 -1.84 -30.69
CA LYS A 294 4.31 -2.72 -31.61
C LYS A 294 3.01 -3.24 -30.98
N LEU A 295 3.03 -3.54 -29.69
CA LEU A 295 1.86 -3.98 -28.93
C LEU A 295 0.84 -2.87 -28.75
N GLY A 296 1.29 -1.67 -28.34
CA GLY A 296 0.46 -0.47 -28.23
C GLY A 296 -0.25 -0.17 -29.55
N ARG A 297 0.46 -0.21 -30.70
CA ARG A 297 -0.12 -0.07 -32.05
C ARG A 297 -1.24 -1.05 -32.36
N LYS A 298 -1.12 -2.32 -31.95
CA LYS A 298 -2.17 -3.34 -32.14
C LYS A 298 -3.37 -3.08 -31.24
N LEU A 299 -3.14 -2.74 -29.97
CA LEU A 299 -4.20 -2.43 -29.02
C LEU A 299 -4.98 -1.17 -29.41
N ILE A 300 -4.34 -0.20 -30.06
CA ILE A 300 -5.02 0.99 -30.62
C ILE A 300 -6.00 0.61 -31.72
N PHE A 301 -5.61 -0.30 -32.62
CA PHE A 301 -6.52 -0.76 -33.67
C PHE A 301 -7.76 -1.40 -33.05
N VAL A 302 -7.57 -2.20 -32.00
CA VAL A 302 -8.67 -2.81 -31.24
C VAL A 302 -9.49 -1.73 -30.51
N HIS A 303 -8.86 -0.81 -29.77
CA HIS A 303 -9.54 0.24 -29.01
C HIS A 303 -10.31 1.23 -29.91
N LYS A 304 -9.72 1.70 -31.01
CA LYS A 304 -10.41 2.54 -32.00
C LYS A 304 -11.58 1.79 -32.63
N SER A 305 -11.39 0.50 -32.96
CA SER A 305 -12.47 -0.32 -33.51
C SER A 305 -13.60 -0.52 -32.50
N LEU A 306 -13.28 -0.72 -31.22
CA LEU A 306 -14.26 -0.83 -30.13
C LEU A 306 -15.01 0.48 -29.89
N ASN A 307 -14.31 1.63 -29.89
CA ASN A 307 -14.93 2.94 -29.70
C ASN A 307 -15.84 3.30 -30.90
N ILE A 308 -15.39 3.05 -32.14
CA ILE A 308 -16.24 3.20 -33.34
C ILE A 308 -17.46 2.28 -33.25
N PHE A 309 -17.25 1.02 -32.84
CA PHE A 309 -18.33 0.06 -32.66
C PHE A 309 -19.33 0.56 -31.62
N GLU A 310 -18.87 1.00 -30.45
CA GLU A 310 -19.70 1.57 -29.39
C GLU A 310 -20.50 2.79 -29.89
N GLN A 311 -19.87 3.72 -30.59
CA GLN A 311 -20.55 4.90 -31.17
C GLN A 311 -21.64 4.51 -32.17
N VAL A 312 -21.37 3.52 -33.03
CA VAL A 312 -22.36 3.02 -34.01
C VAL A 312 -23.54 2.36 -33.28
N ILE A 313 -23.27 1.56 -32.24
CA ILE A 313 -24.31 0.92 -31.43
C ILE A 313 -25.14 1.96 -30.68
N ASN A 314 -24.51 2.95 -30.04
CA ASN A 314 -25.21 4.01 -29.32
C ASN A 314 -26.09 4.85 -30.25
N LYS A 315 -25.63 5.19 -31.46
CA LYS A 315 -26.45 5.83 -32.49
C LYS A 315 -27.65 4.96 -32.89
N ARG A 316 -27.45 3.65 -33.05
CA ARG A 316 -28.52 2.71 -33.40
C ARG A 316 -29.55 2.56 -32.27
N ILE A 317 -29.10 2.47 -31.01
CA ILE A 317 -29.98 2.45 -29.83
C ILE A 317 -30.82 3.74 -29.78
N THR A 318 -30.21 4.90 -30.02
CA THR A 318 -30.89 6.19 -30.02
C THR A 318 -31.97 6.27 -31.10
N TYR A 319 -31.70 5.71 -32.28
CA TYR A 319 -32.70 5.60 -33.35
C TYR A 319 -33.85 4.65 -32.99
N ILE A 320 -33.54 3.45 -32.48
CA ILE A 320 -34.55 2.45 -32.07
C ILE A 320 -35.48 3.00 -30.99
N LYS A 321 -34.96 3.78 -30.03
CA LYS A 321 -35.77 4.40 -28.97
C LYS A 321 -36.84 5.36 -29.50
N LYS A 322 -36.73 5.82 -30.75
CA LYS A 322 -37.71 6.72 -31.38
C LYS A 322 -38.77 5.98 -32.20
N THR A 323 -38.69 4.66 -32.34
CA THR A 323 -39.66 3.88 -33.13
C THR A 323 -40.80 3.36 -32.26
N THR A 324 -41.97 3.15 -32.88
CA THR A 324 -43.17 2.61 -32.21
C THR A 324 -43.03 1.12 -31.84
N ASP A 325 -42.09 0.41 -32.46
CA ASP A 325 -41.80 -1.02 -32.27
C ASP A 325 -40.49 -1.28 -31.51
N TYR A 326 -40.05 -0.34 -30.66
CA TYR A 326 -38.71 -0.32 -30.06
C TYR A 326 -38.30 -1.64 -29.36
N LYS A 327 -39.20 -2.31 -28.63
CA LYS A 327 -38.90 -3.58 -27.93
C LYS A 327 -38.45 -4.65 -28.92
N THR A 328 -39.16 -4.77 -30.04
CA THR A 328 -38.88 -5.77 -31.08
C THR A 328 -37.56 -5.47 -31.79
N GLN A 329 -37.30 -4.19 -32.11
CA GLN A 329 -36.04 -3.79 -32.73
C GLN A 329 -34.84 -3.91 -31.80
N MET A 330 -35.01 -3.62 -30.50
CA MET A 330 -33.96 -3.76 -29.49
C MET A 330 -33.56 -5.23 -29.33
N ASN A 331 -34.54 -6.15 -29.24
CA ASN A 331 -34.28 -7.59 -29.17
C ASN A 331 -33.54 -8.11 -30.42
N LYS A 332 -33.85 -7.58 -31.61
CA LYS A 332 -33.13 -7.91 -32.85
C LYS A 332 -31.68 -7.39 -32.83
N LEU A 333 -31.44 -6.20 -32.26
CA LEU A 333 -30.10 -5.63 -32.12
C LEU A 333 -29.25 -6.47 -31.16
N VAL A 334 -29.78 -6.82 -29.98
CA VAL A 334 -29.10 -7.66 -28.98
C VAL A 334 -28.70 -9.02 -29.59
N ARG A 335 -29.63 -9.73 -30.25
CA ARG A 335 -29.30 -11.02 -30.90
C ARG A 335 -28.22 -10.91 -31.99
N LYS A 336 -28.18 -9.79 -32.72
CA LYS A 336 -27.12 -9.54 -33.72
C LYS A 336 -25.78 -9.26 -33.04
N LEU A 337 -25.78 -8.47 -31.97
CA LEU A 337 -24.61 -8.19 -31.15
C LEU A 337 -24.03 -9.47 -30.58
N ASP A 338 -24.83 -10.32 -29.92
CA ASP A 338 -24.39 -11.59 -29.36
C ASP A 338 -23.72 -12.49 -30.42
N LYS A 339 -24.30 -12.57 -31.62
CA LYS A 339 -23.74 -13.36 -32.73
C LYS A 339 -22.39 -12.81 -33.24
N HIS A 340 -22.23 -11.49 -33.25
CA HIS A 340 -20.99 -10.84 -33.70
C HIS A 340 -19.91 -10.84 -32.62
N LEU A 341 -20.28 -10.61 -31.36
CA LEU A 341 -19.39 -10.68 -30.21
C LEU A 341 -18.85 -12.10 -30.07
N ASN A 342 -19.69 -13.14 -30.12
CA ASN A 342 -19.22 -14.53 -30.05
C ASN A 342 -18.25 -14.94 -31.19
N LYS A 343 -18.33 -14.33 -32.38
CA LYS A 343 -17.40 -14.60 -33.49
C LYS A 343 -16.13 -13.73 -33.50
N GLY A 344 -16.23 -12.48 -33.06
CA GLY A 344 -15.15 -11.49 -33.08
C GLY A 344 -14.34 -11.46 -31.78
N TRP A 345 -15.03 -11.54 -30.63
CA TRP A 345 -14.42 -11.51 -29.31
C TRP A 345 -13.75 -12.83 -28.94
N GLY A 346 -14.16 -13.96 -29.51
CA GLY A 346 -13.36 -15.20 -29.40
C GLY A 346 -11.94 -15.02 -29.95
N LYS A 347 -11.76 -14.24 -31.03
CA LYS A 347 -10.43 -13.95 -31.60
C LYS A 347 -9.68 -12.85 -30.83
N ALA A 348 -10.37 -11.84 -30.31
CA ALA A 348 -9.76 -10.79 -29.49
C ALA A 348 -9.36 -11.32 -28.10
N GLY A 349 -10.20 -12.18 -27.49
CA GLY A 349 -9.90 -12.90 -26.26
C GLY A 349 -8.72 -13.86 -26.42
N LEU A 350 -8.65 -14.62 -27.50
CA LEU A 350 -7.45 -15.43 -27.83
C LEU A 350 -6.20 -14.58 -28.07
N LEU A 351 -6.34 -13.35 -28.59
CA LEU A 351 -5.22 -12.43 -28.76
C LEU A 351 -4.75 -11.89 -27.40
N MET A 352 -5.67 -11.55 -26.50
CA MET A 352 -5.39 -11.06 -25.14
C MET A 352 -4.84 -12.19 -24.22
N GLU A 353 -5.33 -13.43 -24.35
CA GLU A 353 -4.79 -14.64 -23.72
C GLU A 353 -3.37 -14.95 -24.25
N ARG A 354 -3.15 -14.86 -25.57
CA ARG A 354 -1.79 -15.04 -26.16
C ARG A 354 -0.81 -13.92 -25.79
N ILE A 355 -1.30 -12.78 -25.34
CA ILE A 355 -0.50 -11.62 -24.93
C ILE A 355 -0.24 -11.61 -23.41
N ASN A 356 -0.74 -12.60 -22.63
CA ASN A 356 -0.59 -12.67 -21.17
C ASN A 356 -1.08 -11.40 -20.42
N ILE A 357 -1.98 -10.60 -21.01
CA ILE A 357 -2.40 -9.31 -20.43
C ILE A 357 -3.70 -9.39 -19.65
N VAL A 358 -4.44 -10.51 -19.66
CA VAL A 358 -5.78 -10.54 -19.07
C VAL A 358 -6.06 -11.84 -18.31
N ASP A 359 -6.25 -11.69 -17.00
CA ASP A 359 -6.96 -12.64 -16.15
C ASP A 359 -8.40 -12.81 -16.67
N GLN A 360 -8.89 -14.06 -16.76
CA GLN A 360 -10.11 -14.44 -17.48
C GLN A 360 -11.39 -13.75 -16.97
N SER A 361 -11.34 -13.07 -15.83
CA SER A 361 -12.43 -12.25 -15.30
C SER A 361 -12.83 -11.05 -16.18
N TYR A 362 -11.97 -10.61 -17.11
CA TYR A 362 -12.29 -9.58 -18.11
C TYR A 362 -12.99 -10.15 -19.36
N LEU A 363 -13.05 -11.48 -19.49
CA LEU A 363 -13.65 -12.21 -20.62
C LEU A 363 -15.11 -12.64 -20.36
N GLN A 364 -15.59 -12.56 -19.10
CA GLN A 364 -17.00 -12.68 -18.73
C GLN A 364 -17.66 -11.30 -18.71
#